data_AF-I3YES2-F1
#
_entry.id   AF-I3YES2-F1
#
_cell.length_a   1.000
_cell.length_b   1.000
_cell.length_c   1.000
_cell.angle_alpha   90.00
_cell.angle_beta   90.00
_cell.angle_gamma   90.00
#
_symmetry.space_group_name_H-M   'P 1'
#
loop_
_entity.id
_entity.type
_entity.pdbx_description
1 polymer ?
#
loop_
_entity_poly.entity_id
_entity_poly.type
_entity_poly.pdbx_seq_one_letter_code
_entity_poly.pdbx_strand_id
1 'polypeptide(L)'
;MVVEEPEPMPPLPHSQETAIREALDERASILEFDAGLPQSVADTHESNALRVYRYRVTDHHEVWLILIAPGCTLDDARHTLSGRFGAERLLDVMPCRQTPARLLALAEMQRHRQTA
;
A
#
# COMPACT_ATOMS: atom_id res chain seq x y z
N MET A 1 -8.06 -9.59 -34.19
CA MET A 1 -7.51 -8.78 -33.08
C MET A 1 -7.52 -9.69 -31.87
N VAL A 2 -6.37 -10.18 -31.43
CA VAL A 2 -6.29 -10.90 -30.16
C VAL A 2 -6.39 -9.82 -29.10
N VAL A 3 -7.50 -9.82 -28.36
CA VAL A 3 -7.62 -9.00 -27.17
C VAL A 3 -6.77 -9.74 -26.14
N GLU A 4 -5.50 -9.35 -26.00
CA GLU A 4 -4.69 -9.82 -24.88
C GLU A 4 -5.39 -9.34 -23.61
N GLU A 5 -6.09 -10.24 -22.92
CA GLU A 5 -6.59 -9.96 -21.58
C GLU A 5 -5.39 -9.51 -20.75
N PRO A 6 -5.48 -8.36 -20.05
CA PRO A 6 -4.36 -7.88 -19.25
C PRO A 6 -4.04 -8.95 -18.22
N GLU A 7 -2.78 -9.41 -18.21
CA GLU A 7 -2.36 -10.46 -17.30
C GLU A 7 -2.79 -10.11 -15.86
N PRO A 8 -3.42 -11.07 -15.14
CA PRO A 8 -3.89 -10.80 -13.80
C PRO A 8 -2.70 -10.39 -12.94
N MET A 9 -2.76 -9.18 -12.38
CA MET A 9 -1.73 -8.69 -11.47
C MET A 9 -1.40 -9.74 -10.41
N PRO A 10 -0.11 -10.03 -10.19
CA PRO A 10 0.27 -11.02 -9.20
C PRO A 10 -0.20 -10.56 -7.81
N PRO A 11 -0.62 -11.49 -6.93
CA PRO A 11 -0.99 -11.13 -5.56
C PRO A 11 0.16 -10.42 -4.87
N LEU A 12 -0.18 -9.58 -3.88
CA LEU A 12 0.83 -8.91 -3.08
C LEU A 12 1.62 -9.94 -2.27
N PRO A 13 2.97 -9.95 -2.35
CA PRO A 13 3.79 -10.82 -1.53
C PRO A 13 3.58 -10.55 -0.04
N HIS A 14 3.70 -11.59 0.79
CA HIS A 14 3.52 -11.47 2.24
C HIS A 14 4.42 -10.40 2.87
N SER A 15 5.67 -10.25 2.40
CA SER A 15 6.58 -9.21 2.88
C SER A 15 6.08 -7.78 2.61
N GLN A 16 5.41 -7.57 1.47
CA GLN A 16 4.81 -6.28 1.12
C GLN A 16 3.51 -6.03 1.90
N GLU A 17 2.72 -7.07 2.16
CA GLU A 17 1.58 -6.99 3.08
C GLU A 17 2.02 -6.58 4.49
N THR A 18 3.09 -7.20 5.00
CA THR A 18 3.68 -6.86 6.31
C THR A 18 4.15 -5.42 6.35
N ALA A 19 4.88 -4.95 5.32
CA ALA A 19 5.35 -3.56 5.27
C ALA A 19 4.20 -2.54 5.27
N ILE A 20 3.08 -2.83 4.58
CA ILE A 20 1.90 -1.96 4.62
C ILE A 20 1.28 -1.94 6.02
N ARG A 21 1.22 -3.09 6.69
CA ARG A 21 0.68 -3.20 8.05
C ARG A 21 1.53 -2.47 9.07
N GLU A 22 2.85 -2.62 9.01
CA GLU A 22 3.78 -1.91 9.87
C GLU A 22 3.66 -0.39 9.69
N ALA A 23 3.57 0.08 8.44
CA ALA A 23 3.36 1.50 8.16
C ALA A 23 2.00 2.03 8.66
N LEU A 24 0.96 1.20 8.68
CA LEU A 24 -0.33 1.58 9.28
C LEU A 24 -0.22 1.69 10.80
N ASP A 25 0.35 0.68 11.44
CA ASP A 25 0.48 0.58 12.90
C ASP A 25 1.33 1.71 13.47
N GLU A 26 2.47 2.01 12.84
CA GLU A 26 3.34 3.12 13.21
C GLU A 26 2.60 4.45 13.15
N ARG A 27 1.87 4.71 12.06
CA ARG A 27 1.15 5.96 11.86
C ARG A 27 -0.04 6.11 12.79
N ALA A 28 -0.78 5.02 13.02
CA ALA A 28 -1.87 5.02 13.98
C ALA A 28 -1.35 5.29 15.39
N SER A 29 -0.22 4.70 15.77
CA SER A 29 0.44 4.94 17.07
C SER A 29 0.89 6.40 17.22
N ILE A 30 1.45 6.99 16.16
CA ILE A 30 1.81 8.43 16.14
C ILE A 30 0.56 9.28 16.33
N LEU A 31 -0.53 8.99 15.63
CA LEU A 31 -1.76 9.77 15.72
C LEU A 31 -2.48 9.60 17.07
N GLU A 32 -2.48 8.40 17.64
CA GLU A 32 -2.95 8.15 19.01
C GLU A 32 -2.20 9.04 20.00
N PHE A 33 -0.87 9.05 19.92
CA PHE A 33 -0.03 9.81 20.84
C PHE A 33 -0.15 11.33 20.63
N ASP A 34 -0.03 11.81 19.39
CA ASP A 34 0.03 13.23 19.08
C ASP A 34 -1.34 13.92 19.20
N ALA A 35 -2.42 13.23 18.83
CA ALA A 35 -3.78 13.79 18.83
C ALA A 35 -4.65 13.30 20.00
N GLY A 36 -4.14 12.39 20.84
CA GLY A 36 -4.88 11.81 21.97
C GLY A 36 -6.12 11.02 21.53
N LEU A 37 -6.12 10.51 20.28
CA LEU A 37 -7.24 9.74 19.73
C LEU A 37 -7.18 8.29 20.22
N PRO A 38 -8.33 7.64 20.50
CA PRO A 38 -8.33 6.20 20.75
C PRO A 38 -7.72 5.43 19.57
N GLN A 39 -6.92 4.39 19.85
CA GLN A 39 -6.26 3.57 18.82
C GLN A 39 -7.19 3.15 17.67
N SER A 40 -8.42 2.70 17.96
CA SER A 40 -9.37 2.29 16.91
C SER A 40 -9.78 3.41 15.96
N VAL A 41 -9.81 4.65 16.44
CA VAL A 41 -10.09 5.84 15.63
C VAL A 41 -8.85 6.21 14.83
N ALA A 42 -7.66 6.12 15.42
CA ALA A 42 -6.40 6.36 14.73
C ALA A 42 -6.15 5.35 13.60
N ASP A 43 -6.38 4.06 13.84
CA ASP A 43 -6.33 2.98 12.85
C ASP A 43 -7.28 3.26 11.69
N THR A 44 -8.54 3.60 12.00
CA THR A 44 -9.55 3.93 10.99
C THR A 44 -9.12 5.14 10.17
N HIS A 45 -8.61 6.19 10.82
CA HIS A 45 -8.14 7.39 10.15
C HIS A 45 -7.01 7.08 9.18
N GLU A 46 -5.96 6.40 9.65
CA GLU A 46 -4.79 6.07 8.85
C GLU A 46 -5.11 5.08 7.73
N SER A 47 -5.99 4.11 7.97
CA SER A 47 -6.45 3.19 6.93
C SER A 47 -7.11 3.90 5.73
N ASN A 48 -7.75 5.04 5.99
CA ASN A 48 -8.43 5.86 5.00
C ASN A 48 -7.50 6.91 4.36
N ALA A 49 -6.48 7.36 5.09
CA ALA A 49 -5.50 8.33 4.62
C ALA A 49 -4.37 7.68 3.80
N LEU A 50 -3.99 6.44 4.14
CA LEU A 50 -2.88 5.74 3.51
C LEU A 50 -3.26 5.33 2.08
N ARG A 51 -2.38 5.63 1.13
CA ARG A 51 -2.47 5.15 -0.26
C ARG A 51 -1.28 4.26 -0.54
N VAL A 52 -1.53 3.17 -1.26
CA VAL A 52 -0.51 2.22 -1.67
C VAL A 52 -0.55 2.11 -3.19
N TYR A 53 0.60 2.29 -3.82
CA TYR A 53 0.77 2.18 -5.26
C TYR A 53 1.69 1.01 -5.56
N ARG A 54 1.39 0.27 -6.62
CA ARG A 54 2.29 -0.71 -7.20
C ARG A 54 3.03 -0.09 -8.35
N TYR A 55 4.32 -0.36 -8.46
CA TYR A 55 5.13 0.14 -9.56
C TYR A 55 6.17 -0.88 -10.02
N ARG A 56 6.66 -0.68 -11.25
CA ARG A 56 7.77 -1.44 -11.83
C ARG A 56 8.82 -0.49 -12.37
N VAL A 57 10.07 -0.92 -12.30
CA VAL A 57 11.23 -0.20 -12.85
C VAL A 57 12.02 -1.11 -13.76
N THR A 58 12.78 -0.54 -14.70
CA THR A 58 13.60 -1.27 -15.67
C THR A 58 14.51 -2.32 -15.03
N ASP A 59 15.13 -1.97 -13.91
CA ASP A 59 16.08 -2.80 -13.17
C ASP A 59 15.43 -4.04 -12.55
N HIS A 60 14.12 -3.98 -12.29
CA HIS A 60 13.33 -5.03 -11.65
C HIS A 60 12.00 -5.23 -12.39
N HIS A 61 12.08 -5.37 -13.72
CA HIS A 61 10.90 -5.35 -14.61
C HIS A 61 9.90 -6.49 -14.37
N GLU A 62 10.34 -7.61 -13.79
CA GLU A 62 9.48 -8.75 -13.43
C GLU A 62 8.81 -8.57 -12.06
N VAL A 63 9.29 -7.63 -11.24
CA VAL A 63 8.88 -7.49 -9.84
C VAL A 63 8.04 -6.23 -9.65
N TRP A 64 6.85 -6.42 -9.11
CA TRP A 64 6.03 -5.32 -8.62
C TRP A 64 6.50 -4.89 -7.23
N LEU A 65 6.91 -3.64 -7.11
CA LEU A 65 7.26 -2.99 -5.86
C LEU A 65 6.05 -2.19 -5.33
N ILE A 66 6.10 -1.82 -4.05
CA ILE A 66 5.09 -0.95 -3.43
C ILE A 66 5.68 0.40 -3.02
N LEU A 67 4.87 1.43 -3.20
CA LEU A 67 5.05 2.75 -2.62
C LEU A 67 3.90 2.98 -1.63
N ILE A 68 4.25 3.25 -0.38
CA ILE A 68 3.31 3.63 0.68
C ILE A 68 3.38 5.14 0.80
N ALA A 69 2.28 5.84 0.49
CA ALA A 69 2.25 7.29 0.36
C ALA A 69 0.95 7.86 0.96
N PRO A 70 0.96 8.33 2.23
CA PRO A 70 -0.21 8.95 2.85
C PRO A 70 -0.64 10.21 2.10
N GLY A 71 -1.94 10.37 1.83
CA GLY A 71 -2.50 11.59 1.24
C GLY A 71 -2.07 11.91 -0.19
N CYS A 72 -1.25 11.07 -0.83
CA CYS A 72 -0.77 11.30 -2.19
C CYS A 72 -1.79 10.82 -3.23
N THR A 73 -1.83 11.49 -4.38
CA THR A 73 -2.57 11.01 -5.55
C THR A 73 -1.72 10.06 -6.41
N LEU A 74 -2.35 9.41 -7.40
CA LEU A 74 -1.61 8.58 -8.36
C LEU A 74 -0.60 9.41 -9.18
N ASP A 75 -0.94 10.66 -9.49
CA ASP A 75 -0.05 11.56 -10.22
C ASP A 75 1.14 11.97 -9.37
N ASP A 76 0.92 12.31 -8.09
CA ASP A 76 2.00 12.60 -7.14
C ASP A 76 2.93 11.39 -6.96
N ALA A 77 2.36 10.19 -6.87
CA ALA A 77 3.11 8.94 -6.80
C ALA A 77 3.97 8.74 -8.05
N ARG A 78 3.39 8.95 -9.25
CA ARG A 78 4.13 8.85 -10.51
C ARG A 78 5.25 9.89 -10.57
N HIS A 79 4.96 11.15 -10.23
CA HIS A 79 5.94 12.22 -10.21
C HIS A 79 7.10 11.91 -9.24
N THR A 80 6.78 11.45 -8.04
CA THR A 80 7.75 11.03 -7.02
C THR A 80 8.65 9.90 -7.53
N LEU A 81 8.05 8.87 -8.14
CA LEU A 81 8.77 7.71 -8.66
C LEU A 81 9.64 8.07 -9.87
N SER A 82 9.13 8.90 -10.79
CA SER A 82 9.90 9.42 -11.92
C SER A 82 11.07 10.28 -11.45
N GLY A 83 10.89 11.13 -10.44
CA GLY A 83 11.98 11.92 -9.85
C GLY A 83 13.04 11.07 -9.15
N ARG A 84 12.62 9.96 -8.51
CA ARG A 84 13.52 9.04 -7.80
C ARG A 84 14.35 8.16 -8.74
N PHE A 85 13.73 7.62 -9.80
CA PHE A 85 14.34 6.60 -10.65
C PHE A 85 14.77 7.11 -12.03
N GLY A 86 14.23 8.24 -12.49
CA GLY A 86 14.26 8.66 -13.89
C GLY A 86 12.96 8.28 -14.60
N ALA A 87 12.44 9.17 -15.44
CA ALA A 87 11.18 8.95 -16.15
C ALA A 87 11.27 7.77 -17.13
N GLU A 88 12.45 7.56 -17.72
CA GLU A 88 12.76 6.46 -18.65
C GLU A 88 12.88 5.10 -17.96
N ARG A 89 13.07 5.08 -16.64
CA ARG A 89 13.22 3.84 -15.84
C ARG A 89 11.94 3.41 -15.16
N LEU A 90 10.94 4.28 -15.08
CA LEU A 90 9.63 3.95 -14.53
C LEU A 90 8.75 3.30 -15.59
N LEU A 91 8.46 2.01 -15.43
CA LEU A 91 7.69 1.25 -16.43
C LEU A 91 6.18 1.40 -16.21
N ASP A 92 5.73 1.35 -14.97
CA ASP A 92 4.31 1.31 -14.64
C ASP A 92 4.07 1.80 -13.21
N VAL A 93 2.92 2.44 -12.98
CA VAL A 93 2.43 2.86 -11.66
C VAL A 93 0.91 2.76 -11.64
N MET A 94 0.37 2.06 -10.65
CA MET A 94 -1.06 1.89 -10.48
C MET A 94 -1.47 1.78 -9.01
N PRO A 95 -2.75 2.05 -8.67
CA PRO A 95 -3.25 1.82 -7.33
C PRO A 95 -3.14 0.34 -6.93
N CYS A 96 -2.77 0.08 -5.68
CA CYS A 96 -2.82 -1.27 -5.13
C CYS A 96 -4.29 -1.68 -4.91
N ARG A 97 -4.67 -2.86 -5.41
CA ARG A 97 -6.03 -3.41 -5.21
C ARG A 97 -6.30 -3.80 -3.76
N GLN A 98 -5.26 -4.19 -3.01
CA GLN A 98 -5.38 -4.43 -1.57
C GLN A 98 -5.23 -3.09 -0.85
N THR A 99 -6.36 -2.54 -0.41
CA THR A 99 -6.36 -1.30 0.36
C THR A 99 -5.86 -1.56 1.80
N PRO A 100 -5.24 -0.56 2.44
CA PRO A 100 -4.85 -0.64 3.85
C PRO A 100 -5.99 -1.06 4.78
N ALA A 101 -7.20 -0.48 4.59
CA ALA A 101 -8.40 -0.87 5.32
C ALA A 101 -8.75 -2.36 5.19
N ARG A 102 -8.58 -2.95 4.00
CA ARG A 102 -8.82 -4.38 3.78
C ARG A 102 -7.79 -5.24 4.51
N LEU A 103 -6.53 -4.81 4.56
CA LEU A 103 -5.48 -5.53 5.28
C LEU A 103 -5.67 -5.49 6.79
N LEU A 104 -6.14 -4.36 7.33
CA LEU A 104 -6.53 -4.24 8.74
C LEU A 104 -7.68 -5.18 9.09
N ALA A 105 -8.77 -5.15 8.32
CA ALA A 105 -9.92 -6.02 8.55
C ALA A 105 -9.55 -7.51 8.53
N LEU A 106 -8.67 -7.92 7.60
CA LEU A 106 -8.18 -9.31 7.54
C LEU A 106 -7.34 -9.67 8.77
N ALA A 107 -6.51 -8.75 9.26
CA ALA A 107 -5.71 -8.97 10.45
C ALA A 107 -6.57 -9.09 11.72
N GLU A 108 -7.61 -8.28 11.86
CA GLU A 108 -8.57 -8.37 12.97
C GLU A 108 -9.30 -9.72 12.98
N MET A 109 -9.77 -10.18 11.81
CA MET A 109 -10.43 -11.48 11.67
C MET A 109 -9.50 -12.65 12.02
N GLN A 110 -8.20 -12.52 11.74
CA GLN A 110 -7.20 -13.53 12.10
C GLN A 110 -6.90 -13.55 13.60
N ARG A 111 -6.83 -12.39 14.28
CA ARG A 111 -6.64 -12.33 15.74
C ARG A 111 -7.77 -13.01 16.51
N HIS A 112 -9.02 -12.76 16.12
CA HIS A 112 -10.19 -13.34 16.78
C HIS A 112 -10.29 -14.88 16.65
N ARG A 113 -9.64 -15.47 15.65
CA ARG A 113 -9.57 -16.93 15.47
C ARG A 113 -8.48 -17.61 16.28
N GLN A 114 -7.50 -16.85 16.79
CA GLN A 114 -6.39 -17.41 17.58
C GLN A 114 -6.62 -17.33 19.10
N THR A 115 -7.61 -16.57 19.54
CA THR A 115 -7.97 -16.39 20.96
C THR A 115 -9.22 -17.16 21.39
N ALA A 116 -9.73 -18.06 20.53
CA ALA A 116 -10.94 -18.85 20.76
C ALA A 116 -10.62 -20.35 20.91
#